data_AF-A0A1I8FX74-F1
#
_entry.id   AF-A0A1I8FX74-F1
#
_cell.length_a   1.000
_cell.length_b   1.000
_cell.length_c   1.000
_cell.angle_alpha   90.00
_cell.angle_beta   90.00
_cell.angle_gamma   90.00
#
_symmetry.space_group_name_H-M   'P 1'
#
loop_
_entity.id
_entity.type
_entity.pdbx_description
1 polymer ?
#
loop_
_entity_poly.entity_id
_entity_poly.type
_entity_poly.pdbx_seq_one_letter_code
_entity_poly.pdbx_strand_id
1 'polypeptide(L)'
;VRLPFCLRALRAVLARCPQGYRLVGGAQSLSLRLADRLGPGRLRLGSPVAGVEEVEASSSASADAPDGGARLAVRLSSGDRLLARLVIAAVPPNQLARLALPSSEPAAVSLQTAVGAAVPSHYAKFIVTYSEAWWRRLGYSGELFSCDPLSPIVTGFDGTTDTGSAALVLLSAGRPSQDLECLPTPEARREAVLRHLAKFFPHDSASGLAADCLHFAEKFWRAEPFNGGCPSDVAPCGFGRFHLADLAAATAGLCDGRLLFAGTEFARRWVGYMEGAIESGERAATAAATKLEDGQDG
;
A
#
# COMPACT_ATOMS: atom_id res chain seq x y z
N VAL A 1 19.03 -16.93 0.11
CA VAL A 1 19.30 -17.51 1.46
C VAL A 1 17.97 -17.60 2.20
N ARG A 2 17.53 -18.80 2.63
CA ARG A 2 16.32 -18.97 3.44
C ARG A 2 16.60 -18.46 4.85
N LEU A 3 16.08 -17.29 5.20
CA LEU A 3 16.13 -16.76 6.56
C LEU A 3 14.90 -17.28 7.34
N PRO A 4 15.05 -17.74 8.60
CA PRO A 4 13.91 -17.96 9.47
C PRO A 4 13.12 -16.65 9.62
N PHE A 5 11.79 -16.76 9.57
CA PHE A 5 10.87 -15.62 9.50
C PHE A 5 10.96 -14.74 10.75
N CYS A 6 11.81 -13.72 10.69
CA CYS A 6 11.92 -12.67 11.69
C CYS A 6 11.84 -11.33 10.96
N LEU A 7 10.86 -10.49 11.33
CA LEU A 7 10.71 -9.14 10.77
C LEU A 7 12.02 -8.34 10.85
N ARG A 8 12.83 -8.55 11.90
CA ARG A 8 14.16 -7.95 12.05
C ARG A 8 15.15 -8.35 10.95
N ALA A 9 15.09 -9.58 10.44
CA ALA A 9 15.94 -10.04 9.34
C ALA A 9 15.52 -9.42 7.99
N LEU A 10 14.21 -9.16 7.81
CA LEU A 10 13.70 -8.45 6.63
C LEU A 10 14.16 -7.00 6.61
N ARG A 11 14.13 -6.31 7.76
CA ARG A 11 14.61 -4.92 7.91
C ARG A 11 16.07 -4.75 7.50
N ALA A 12 16.93 -5.69 7.87
CA ALA A 12 18.37 -5.63 7.58
C ALA A 12 18.69 -5.76 6.09
N VAL A 13 17.84 -6.47 5.34
CA VAL A 13 18.06 -6.81 3.93
C VAL A 13 17.47 -5.76 3.00
N LEU A 14 16.26 -5.25 3.28
CA LEU A 14 15.60 -4.24 2.44
C LEU A 14 16.23 -2.84 2.58
N ALA A 15 16.91 -2.56 3.70
CA ALA A 15 17.49 -1.24 3.96
C ALA A 15 18.73 -0.89 3.12
N ARG A 16 19.32 -1.83 2.36
CA ARG A 16 20.57 -1.61 1.61
C ARG A 16 20.39 -1.54 0.09
N CYS A 17 19.37 -2.20 -0.46
CA CYS A 17 19.04 -2.17 -1.89
C CYS A 17 17.54 -2.48 -2.06
N PRO A 18 16.69 -1.47 -2.30
CA PRO A 18 15.22 -1.63 -2.29
C PRO A 18 14.71 -2.63 -3.33
N GLN A 19 15.42 -2.76 -4.45
CA GLN A 19 15.12 -3.69 -5.54
C GLN A 19 15.93 -4.99 -5.48
N GLY A 20 16.88 -5.13 -4.54
CA GLY A 20 17.84 -6.24 -4.52
C GLY A 20 17.26 -7.59 -4.11
N TYR A 21 16.06 -7.60 -3.52
CA TYR A 21 15.46 -8.82 -2.97
C TYR A 21 13.95 -8.88 -3.23
N ARG A 22 13.45 -10.11 -3.39
CA ARG A 22 12.02 -10.44 -3.44
C ARG A 22 11.72 -11.54 -2.43
N LEU A 23 10.50 -11.53 -1.90
CA LEU A 23 10.01 -12.57 -1.02
C LEU A 23 9.58 -13.79 -1.83
N VAL A 24 10.16 -14.95 -1.51
CA VAL A 24 9.71 -16.24 -2.06
C VAL A 24 8.25 -16.47 -1.66
N GLY A 25 7.40 -16.83 -2.61
CA GLY A 25 5.95 -16.95 -2.40
C GLY A 25 5.18 -15.62 -2.45
N GLY A 26 5.85 -14.51 -2.78
CA GLY A 26 5.23 -13.20 -2.97
C GLY A 26 5.06 -12.39 -1.69
N ALA A 27 5.01 -11.06 -1.84
CA ALA A 27 4.94 -10.13 -0.71
C ALA A 27 3.65 -10.21 0.10
N GLN A 28 2.54 -10.62 -0.52
CA GLN A 28 1.24 -10.82 0.14
C GLN A 28 1.31 -11.85 1.27
N SER A 29 2.27 -12.79 1.22
CA SER A 29 2.48 -13.78 2.26
C SER A 29 2.72 -13.18 3.65
N LEU A 30 3.25 -11.95 3.74
CA LEU A 30 3.39 -11.23 5.01
C LEU A 30 2.03 -10.98 5.67
N SER A 31 1.08 -10.39 4.93
CA SER A 31 -0.25 -10.07 5.44
C SER A 31 -1.08 -11.32 5.74
N LEU A 32 -0.97 -12.35 4.90
CA LEU A 32 -1.68 -13.62 5.11
C LEU A 32 -1.20 -14.33 6.38
N ARG A 33 0.11 -14.44 6.58
CA ARG A 33 0.67 -15.06 7.79
C ARG A 33 0.34 -14.26 9.05
N LEU A 34 0.26 -12.93 8.95
CA LEU A 34 -0.17 -12.10 10.07
C LEU A 34 -1.65 -12.35 10.40
N ALA A 35 -2.52 -12.44 9.38
CA ALA A 35 -3.92 -12.80 9.55
C ALA A 35 -4.09 -14.15 10.25
N ASP A 36 -3.33 -15.18 9.85
CA ASP A 36 -3.36 -16.49 10.49
C ASP A 36 -2.96 -16.42 11.98
N ARG A 37 -1.97 -15.57 12.32
CA ARG A 37 -1.50 -15.40 13.70
C ARG A 37 -2.47 -14.64 14.60
N LEU A 38 -3.35 -13.80 14.05
CA LEU A 38 -4.37 -13.11 14.85
C LEU A 38 -5.41 -14.09 15.42
N GLY A 39 -5.56 -15.26 14.81
CA GLY A 39 -6.54 -16.26 15.20
C GLY A 39 -7.96 -15.94 14.70
N PRO A 40 -8.90 -16.90 14.87
CA PRO A 40 -10.26 -16.78 14.36
C PRO A 40 -11.02 -15.63 15.04
N GLY A 41 -11.90 -14.97 14.28
CA GLY A 41 -12.81 -13.93 14.79
C GLY A 41 -12.18 -12.55 15.02
N ARG A 42 -10.86 -12.39 14.83
CA ARG A 42 -10.16 -11.10 14.97
C ARG A 42 -10.02 -10.32 13.67
N LEU A 43 -10.06 -11.00 12.53
CA LEU A 43 -10.07 -10.37 11.20
C LEU A 43 -11.50 -10.41 10.62
N ARG A 44 -12.02 -9.24 10.25
CA ARG A 44 -13.31 -9.10 9.58
C ARG A 44 -13.11 -8.54 8.17
N LEU A 45 -13.23 -9.42 7.17
CA LEU A 45 -13.20 -9.04 5.75
C LEU A 45 -14.60 -8.59 5.30
N GLY A 46 -14.68 -7.84 4.19
CA GLY A 46 -15.96 -7.33 3.70
C GLY A 46 -16.61 -6.32 4.64
N SER A 47 -15.82 -5.65 5.48
CA SER A 47 -16.27 -4.64 6.45
C SER A 47 -15.67 -3.25 6.15
N PRO A 48 -16.01 -2.58 5.04
CA PRO A 48 -15.55 -1.23 4.77
C PRO A 48 -15.96 -0.28 5.91
N VAL A 49 -15.01 0.52 6.39
CA VAL A 49 -15.26 1.55 7.42
C VAL A 49 -15.71 2.84 6.72
N ALA A 50 -16.77 3.46 7.24
CA ALA A 50 -17.30 4.74 6.77
C ALA A 50 -16.86 5.92 7.67
N GLY A 51 -16.49 5.67 8.92
CA GLY A 51 -16.03 6.70 9.82
C GLY A 51 -15.79 6.22 11.25
N VAL A 52 -15.32 7.15 12.08
CA VAL A 52 -15.10 6.97 13.52
C VAL A 52 -15.79 8.12 14.24
N GLU A 53 -16.49 7.81 15.32
CA GLU A 53 -17.17 8.79 16.17
C GLU A 53 -16.81 8.56 17.64
N GLU A 54 -16.76 9.64 18.42
CA GLU A 54 -16.66 9.53 19.88
C GLU A 54 -18.00 9.07 20.44
N VAL A 55 -17.93 8.21 21.46
CA VAL A 55 -19.10 7.79 22.23
C VAL A 55 -18.94 8.25 23.67
N GLU A 56 -20.03 8.75 24.25
CA GLU A 56 -20.03 9.13 25.65
C GLU A 56 -19.76 7.92 26.53
N ALA A 57 -18.89 8.10 27.53
CA ALA A 57 -18.69 7.09 28.55
C ALA A 57 -19.99 6.94 29.34
N SER A 58 -20.67 5.81 29.21
CA SER A 58 -21.82 5.53 30.07
C SER A 58 -21.35 5.47 31.52
N SER A 59 -21.75 6.44 32.34
CA SER A 59 -21.42 6.56 33.76
C SER A 59 -21.94 5.41 34.63
N SER A 60 -22.71 4.49 34.06
CA SER A 60 -23.32 3.33 34.69
C SER A 60 -22.78 1.97 34.20
N ALA A 61 -21.80 1.93 33.29
CA ALA A 61 -21.24 0.66 32.84
C ALA A 61 -20.24 0.14 33.88
N SER A 62 -20.54 -1.02 34.46
CA SER A 62 -19.57 -1.81 35.22
C SER A 62 -18.34 -2.10 34.35
N ALA A 63 -17.15 -2.15 34.94
CA ALA A 63 -15.92 -2.57 34.24
C ALA A 63 -16.04 -3.94 33.54
N ASP A 64 -16.99 -4.78 33.98
CA ASP A 64 -17.30 -6.09 33.41
C ASP A 64 -18.30 -6.07 32.23
N ALA A 65 -18.84 -4.91 31.85
CA ALA A 65 -19.71 -4.81 30.67
C ALA A 65 -18.88 -4.97 29.38
N PRO A 66 -19.42 -5.60 28.31
CA PRO A 66 -18.70 -5.74 27.05
C PRO A 66 -18.22 -4.40 26.45
N ASP A 67 -18.89 -3.30 26.82
CA ASP A 67 -18.62 -1.93 26.37
C ASP A 67 -17.92 -1.06 27.44
N GLY A 68 -17.56 -1.65 28.59
CA GLY A 68 -17.04 -0.98 29.79
C GLY A 68 -15.68 -0.32 29.54
N GLY A 69 -15.69 0.88 28.95
CA GLY A 69 -14.48 1.64 28.62
C GLY A 69 -14.37 2.05 27.16
N ALA A 70 -15.30 1.64 26.29
CA ALA A 70 -15.35 2.16 24.93
C ALA A 70 -15.45 3.69 24.94
N ARG A 71 -14.72 4.32 24.03
CA ARG A 71 -14.69 5.78 23.82
C ARG A 71 -14.90 6.15 22.36
N LEU A 72 -14.77 5.18 21.47
CA LEU A 72 -14.95 5.34 20.03
C LEU A 72 -15.89 4.27 19.49
N ALA A 73 -16.67 4.63 18.47
CA ALA A 73 -17.40 3.71 17.62
C ALA A 73 -16.88 3.80 16.18
N VAL A 74 -16.49 2.65 15.62
CA VAL A 74 -16.15 2.51 14.21
C VAL A 74 -17.43 2.17 13.46
N ARG A 75 -17.87 3.07 12.58
CA ARG A 75 -19.06 2.90 11.77
C ARG A 75 -18.68 2.24 10.45
N LEU A 76 -19.28 1.08 10.16
CA LEU A 76 -19.13 0.39 8.88
C LEU A 76 -20.05 0.99 7.82
N SER A 77 -19.74 0.79 6.55
CA SER A 77 -20.61 1.18 5.43
C SER A 77 -21.94 0.43 5.41
N SER A 78 -22.04 -0.72 6.10
CA SER A 78 -23.32 -1.43 6.32
C SER A 78 -24.25 -0.71 7.30
N GLY A 79 -23.73 0.24 8.09
CA GLY A 79 -24.44 0.88 9.19
C GLY A 79 -24.10 0.29 10.57
N ASP A 80 -23.46 -0.89 10.61
CA ASP A 80 -23.04 -1.53 11.86
C ASP A 80 -21.99 -0.69 12.59
N ARG A 81 -21.96 -0.83 13.92
CA ARG A 81 -21.03 -0.12 14.80
C ARG A 81 -20.18 -1.10 15.58
N LEU A 82 -18.88 -0.85 15.63
CA LEU A 82 -17.93 -1.61 16.45
C LEU A 82 -17.38 -0.68 17.53
N LEU A 83 -17.61 -1.01 18.79
CA LEU A 83 -17.13 -0.23 19.91
C LEU A 83 -15.67 -0.56 20.22
N ALA A 84 -14.89 0.48 20.52
CA ALA A 84 -13.48 0.37 20.80
C ALA A 84 -13.02 1.39 21.85
N ARG A 85 -12.01 1.00 22.64
CA ARG A 85 -11.29 1.91 23.55
C ARG A 85 -10.32 2.82 22.80
N LEU A 86 -9.82 2.34 21.65
CA LEU A 86 -8.81 2.96 20.80
C LEU A 86 -8.96 2.44 19.38
N VAL A 87 -8.70 3.29 18.38
CA VAL A 87 -8.73 2.94 16.95
C VAL A 87 -7.40 3.30 16.31
N ILE A 88 -6.86 2.40 15.48
CA ILE A 88 -5.73 2.70 14.57
C ILE A 88 -6.25 2.69 13.14
N ALA A 89 -6.26 3.83 12.47
CA ALA A 89 -6.56 3.95 11.05
C ALA A 89 -5.29 3.67 10.23
N ALA A 90 -5.25 2.52 9.54
CA ALA A 90 -4.11 2.05 8.75
C ALA A 90 -4.44 1.99 7.25
N VAL A 91 -4.85 3.13 6.67
CA VAL A 91 -5.26 3.25 5.26
C VAL A 91 -4.52 4.41 4.58
N PRO A 92 -4.37 4.39 3.24
CA PRO A 92 -3.73 5.49 2.51
C PRO A 92 -4.45 6.84 2.71
N PRO A 93 -3.75 7.99 2.58
CA PRO A 93 -4.32 9.32 2.80
C PRO A 93 -5.62 9.59 2.02
N ASN A 94 -5.67 9.28 0.73
CA ASN A 94 -6.87 9.43 -0.08
C ASN A 94 -8.07 8.59 0.43
N GLN A 95 -7.82 7.45 1.06
CA GLN A 95 -8.86 6.64 1.69
C GLN A 95 -9.25 7.20 3.05
N LEU A 96 -8.29 7.73 3.80
CA LEU A 96 -8.54 8.40 5.06
C LEU A 96 -9.43 9.65 4.87
N ALA A 97 -9.22 10.39 3.78
CA ALA A 97 -10.05 11.55 3.39
C ALA A 97 -11.54 11.20 3.18
N ARG A 98 -11.85 9.91 2.93
CA ARG A 98 -13.23 9.42 2.75
C ARG A 98 -13.88 9.02 4.06
N LEU A 99 -13.11 8.86 5.13
CA LEU A 99 -13.64 8.51 6.44
C LEU A 99 -14.19 9.75 7.12
N ALA A 100 -15.42 9.65 7.63
CA ALA A 100 -15.95 10.68 8.52
C ALA A 100 -15.23 10.57 9.87
N LEU A 101 -14.38 11.54 10.18
CA LEU A 101 -13.68 11.64 11.47
C LEU A 101 -14.38 12.67 12.38
N PRO A 102 -14.19 12.61 13.71
CA PRO A 102 -14.77 13.59 14.64
C PRO A 102 -14.28 15.00 14.31
N SER A 103 -15.17 15.83 13.76
CA SER A 103 -14.81 17.12 13.16
C SER A 103 -14.78 18.30 14.14
N SER A 104 -15.10 18.06 15.42
CA SER A 104 -15.13 19.09 16.48
C SER A 104 -13.73 19.57 16.87
N GLU A 105 -12.67 18.81 16.56
CA GLU A 105 -11.29 19.17 16.88
C GLU A 105 -10.58 19.86 15.69
N PRO A 106 -9.90 21.01 15.89
CA PRO A 106 -9.15 21.68 14.82
C PRO A 106 -8.12 20.79 14.13
N ALA A 107 -7.46 19.89 14.88
CA ALA A 107 -6.50 18.94 14.33
C ALA A 107 -7.14 17.96 13.33
N ALA A 108 -8.42 17.59 13.52
CA ALA A 108 -9.13 16.70 12.61
C ALA A 108 -9.45 17.40 11.28
N VAL A 109 -9.79 18.70 11.35
CA VAL A 109 -10.01 19.54 10.16
C VAL A 109 -8.70 19.73 9.37
N SER A 110 -7.60 20.01 10.07
CA SER A 110 -6.27 20.11 9.42
C SER A 110 -5.84 18.79 8.79
N LEU A 111 -6.07 17.65 9.46
CA LEU A 111 -5.81 16.33 8.90
C LEU A 111 -6.65 16.09 7.64
N GLN A 112 -7.96 16.30 7.71
CA GLN A 112 -8.88 16.11 6.56
C GLN A 112 -8.50 16.99 5.38
N THR A 113 -8.12 18.24 5.62
CA THR A 113 -7.60 19.13 4.58
C THR A 113 -6.30 18.58 3.98
N ALA A 114 -5.39 18.08 4.83
CA ALA A 114 -4.12 17.51 4.41
C ALA A 114 -4.31 16.28 3.49
N VAL A 115 -5.12 15.33 3.94
CA VAL A 115 -5.32 14.06 3.24
C VAL A 115 -6.25 14.20 2.04
N GLY A 116 -7.21 15.12 2.07
CA GLY A 116 -8.12 15.40 0.95
C GLY A 116 -7.44 16.04 -0.26
N ALA A 117 -6.29 16.68 -0.06
CA ALA A 117 -5.48 17.21 -1.15
C ALA A 117 -4.49 16.20 -1.73
N ALA A 118 -4.30 15.04 -1.07
CA ALA A 118 -3.41 14.00 -1.54
C ALA A 118 -3.96 13.37 -2.82
N VAL A 119 -3.12 13.27 -3.86
CA VAL A 119 -3.51 12.74 -5.16
C VAL A 119 -2.90 11.36 -5.34
N PRO A 120 -3.70 10.30 -5.52
CA PRO A 120 -3.19 8.97 -5.80
C PRO A 120 -2.42 8.94 -7.11
N SER A 121 -1.23 8.34 -7.08
CA SER A 121 -0.42 8.18 -8.28
C SER A 121 -1.05 7.17 -9.24
N HIS A 122 -0.87 7.43 -10.55
CA HIS A 122 -1.31 6.53 -11.61
C HIS A 122 -0.21 5.55 -11.98
N TYR A 123 -0.48 4.26 -11.82
CA TYR A 123 0.54 3.23 -11.99
C TYR A 123 -0.08 1.91 -12.44
N ALA A 124 0.60 1.27 -13.38
CA ALA A 124 0.27 -0.05 -13.86
C ALA A 124 1.48 -0.97 -13.78
N LYS A 125 1.22 -2.23 -13.44
CA LYS A 125 2.20 -3.30 -13.42
C LYS A 125 1.79 -4.38 -14.41
N PHE A 126 2.72 -4.77 -15.26
CA PHE A 126 2.57 -5.88 -16.18
C PHE A 126 3.52 -7.00 -15.81
N ILE A 127 3.06 -8.25 -15.95
CA ILE A 127 3.90 -9.44 -15.82
C ILE A 127 3.77 -10.21 -17.12
N VAL A 128 4.89 -10.33 -17.83
CA VAL A 128 4.97 -11.02 -19.11
C VAL A 128 5.81 -12.27 -18.93
N THR A 129 5.23 -13.44 -19.18
CA THR A 129 5.92 -14.73 -18.99
C THR A 129 6.29 -15.36 -20.32
N TYR A 130 7.37 -16.14 -20.30
CA TYR A 130 7.94 -16.79 -21.47
C TYR A 130 8.29 -18.24 -21.13
N SER A 131 8.50 -19.06 -22.16
CA SER A 131 8.99 -20.44 -21.99
C SER A 131 10.37 -20.48 -21.34
N GLU A 132 11.17 -19.44 -21.55
CA GLU A 132 12.52 -19.29 -21.03
C GLU A 132 12.92 -17.82 -20.90
N ALA A 133 13.90 -17.55 -20.04
CA ALA A 133 14.45 -16.20 -19.82
C ALA A 133 15.42 -15.83 -20.96
N TRP A 134 14.86 -15.71 -22.17
CA TRP A 134 15.63 -15.54 -23.40
C TRP A 134 16.57 -14.33 -23.36
N TRP A 135 16.20 -13.25 -22.65
CA TRP A 135 17.04 -12.07 -22.47
C TRP A 135 18.39 -12.40 -21.83
N ARG A 136 18.43 -13.36 -20.90
CA ARG A 136 19.68 -13.79 -20.24
C ARG A 136 20.65 -14.46 -21.21
N ARG A 137 20.14 -15.29 -22.12
CA ARG A 137 20.99 -15.94 -23.15
C ARG A 137 21.59 -14.93 -24.13
N LEU A 138 20.89 -13.82 -24.34
CA LEU A 138 21.37 -12.70 -25.15
C LEU A 138 22.30 -11.75 -24.37
N GLY A 139 22.64 -12.08 -23.12
CA GLY A 139 23.54 -11.28 -22.29
C GLY A 139 22.87 -10.12 -21.54
N TYR A 140 21.54 -10.01 -21.55
CA TYR A 140 20.81 -8.97 -20.82
C TYR A 140 20.40 -9.43 -19.41
N SER A 141 20.43 -8.50 -18.46
CA SER A 141 19.97 -8.75 -17.09
C SER A 141 18.45 -8.87 -16.98
N GLY A 142 17.70 -8.31 -17.94
CA GLY A 142 16.25 -8.13 -17.86
C GLY A 142 15.82 -6.83 -17.17
N GLU A 143 16.78 -5.99 -16.75
CA GLU A 143 16.51 -4.62 -16.32
C GLU A 143 16.33 -3.71 -17.53
N LEU A 144 15.25 -2.93 -17.53
CA LEU A 144 14.88 -2.01 -18.60
C LEU A 144 14.60 -0.64 -18.00
N PHE A 145 14.99 0.41 -18.70
CA PHE A 145 14.68 1.78 -18.32
C PHE A 145 14.45 2.64 -19.56
N SER A 146 13.36 3.39 -19.56
CA SER A 146 13.05 4.33 -20.64
C SER A 146 13.16 5.77 -20.15
N CYS A 147 13.87 6.59 -20.92
CA CYS A 147 13.87 8.04 -20.76
C CYS A 147 12.81 8.74 -21.63
N ASP A 148 12.08 8.00 -22.48
CA ASP A 148 11.05 8.55 -23.33
C ASP A 148 9.79 8.86 -22.49
N PRO A 149 9.37 10.13 -22.37
CA PRO A 149 8.22 10.51 -21.55
C PRO A 149 6.89 9.95 -22.07
N LEU A 150 6.85 9.48 -23.32
CA LEU A 150 5.68 8.84 -23.94
C LEU A 150 5.74 7.31 -23.87
N SER A 151 6.79 6.75 -23.27
CA SER A 151 6.96 5.31 -23.17
C SER A 151 5.91 4.70 -22.23
N PRO A 152 5.16 3.68 -22.67
CA PRO A 152 4.29 2.90 -21.80
C PRO A 152 5.07 2.06 -20.76
N ILE A 153 6.39 1.90 -20.89
CA ILE A 153 7.23 1.14 -19.95
C ILE A 153 8.30 2.08 -19.41
N VAL A 154 8.14 2.56 -18.18
CA VAL A 154 9.13 3.42 -17.52
C VAL A 154 10.33 2.59 -17.08
N THR A 155 10.07 1.42 -16.49
CA THR A 155 11.12 0.49 -16.07
C THR A 155 10.64 -0.95 -16.12
N GLY A 156 11.55 -1.88 -16.29
CA GLY A 156 11.30 -3.31 -16.27
C GLY A 156 12.37 -4.06 -15.50
N PHE A 157 12.02 -5.23 -14.98
CA PHE A 157 12.92 -6.07 -14.20
C PHE A 157 12.73 -7.54 -14.55
N ASP A 158 13.80 -8.31 -14.39
CA ASP A 158 13.73 -9.76 -14.40
C ASP A 158 12.89 -10.27 -13.22
N GLY A 159 11.74 -10.83 -13.56
CA GLY A 159 10.76 -11.40 -12.66
C GLY A 159 10.91 -12.91 -12.46
N THR A 160 11.91 -13.55 -13.06
CA THR A 160 12.05 -15.03 -13.06
C THR A 160 11.97 -15.57 -11.64
N THR A 161 11.14 -16.59 -11.42
CA THR A 161 10.92 -17.17 -10.09
C THR A 161 12.14 -17.99 -9.64
N ASP A 162 12.17 -18.35 -8.36
CA ASP A 162 13.15 -19.28 -7.81
C ASP A 162 13.04 -20.70 -8.39
N THR A 163 11.86 -21.04 -8.94
CA THR A 163 11.62 -22.28 -9.70
C THR A 163 12.04 -22.19 -11.18
N GLY A 164 12.54 -21.04 -11.64
CA GLY A 164 13.00 -20.84 -13.01
C GLY A 164 11.92 -20.40 -14.01
N SER A 165 10.70 -20.11 -13.57
CA SER A 165 9.63 -19.62 -14.44
C SER A 165 9.97 -18.20 -14.93
N ALA A 166 10.25 -18.06 -16.22
CA ALA A 166 10.74 -16.82 -16.81
C ALA A 166 9.65 -15.76 -16.90
N ALA A 167 9.93 -14.57 -16.36
CA ALA A 167 9.03 -13.43 -16.44
C ALA A 167 9.79 -12.11 -16.52
N LEU A 168 9.22 -11.14 -17.22
CA LEU A 168 9.57 -9.72 -17.12
C LEU A 168 8.45 -8.99 -16.38
N VAL A 169 8.83 -8.21 -15.38
CA VAL A 169 7.93 -7.32 -14.65
C VAL A 169 8.13 -5.92 -15.20
N LEU A 170 7.09 -5.33 -15.78
CA LEU A 170 7.14 -4.02 -16.42
C LEU A 170 6.27 -3.03 -15.66
N LEU A 171 6.76 -1.81 -15.49
CA LEU A 171 6.11 -0.77 -14.72
C LEU A 171 5.82 0.43 -15.63
N SER A 172 4.58 0.90 -15.56
CA SER A 172 4.12 2.11 -16.23
C SER A 172 3.61 3.09 -15.19
N ALA A 173 3.89 4.38 -15.38
CA ALA A 173 3.55 5.41 -14.43
C ALA A 173 3.03 6.67 -15.13
N GLY A 174 2.22 7.45 -14.43
CA GLY A 174 1.77 8.76 -14.89
C GLY A 174 0.97 8.70 -16.18
N ARG A 175 1.22 9.66 -17.08
CA ARG A 175 0.43 9.86 -18.29
C ARG A 175 0.45 8.65 -19.25
N PRO A 176 1.60 8.03 -19.59
CA PRO A 176 1.59 6.83 -20.44
C PRO A 176 0.73 5.69 -19.87
N SER A 177 0.74 5.51 -18.55
CA SER A 177 -0.11 4.49 -17.91
C SER A 177 -1.59 4.85 -17.96
N GLN A 178 -1.96 6.14 -17.98
CA GLN A 178 -3.35 6.58 -18.20
C GLN A 178 -3.77 6.32 -19.65
N ASP A 179 -2.91 6.68 -20.60
CA ASP A 179 -3.18 6.48 -22.03
C ASP A 179 -3.37 4.98 -22.35
N LEU A 180 -2.59 4.09 -21.72
CA LEU A 180 -2.81 2.64 -21.78
C LEU A 180 -4.18 2.23 -21.23
N GLU A 181 -4.57 2.73 -20.06
CA GLU A 181 -5.86 2.37 -19.43
C GLU A 181 -7.05 2.82 -20.28
N CYS A 182 -6.91 3.89 -21.05
CA CYS A 182 -7.91 4.39 -21.99
C CYS A 182 -8.06 3.53 -23.27
N LEU A 183 -7.17 2.57 -23.52
CA LEU A 183 -7.34 1.67 -24.67
C LEU A 183 -8.54 0.74 -24.46
N PRO A 184 -9.32 0.47 -25.54
CA PRO A 184 -10.66 -0.09 -25.43
C PRO A 184 -10.69 -1.54 -24.97
N THR A 185 -9.62 -2.31 -25.21
CA THR A 185 -9.57 -3.74 -24.91
C THR A 185 -8.27 -4.13 -24.19
N PRO A 186 -8.30 -5.17 -23.34
CA PRO A 186 -7.09 -5.77 -22.78
C PRO A 186 -6.07 -6.19 -23.86
N GLU A 187 -6.55 -6.66 -25.01
CA GLU A 187 -5.69 -7.08 -26.13
C GLU A 187 -4.94 -5.90 -26.74
N ALA A 188 -5.60 -4.74 -26.89
CA ALA A 188 -4.96 -3.53 -27.39
C ALA A 188 -3.88 -3.04 -26.41
N ARG A 189 -4.13 -3.13 -25.09
CA ARG A 189 -3.13 -2.82 -24.05
C ARG A 189 -1.95 -3.77 -24.10
N ARG A 190 -2.21 -5.08 -24.15
CA ARG A 190 -1.19 -6.12 -24.31
C ARG A 190 -0.32 -5.84 -25.53
N GLU A 191 -0.93 -5.60 -26.68
CA GLU A 191 -0.19 -5.34 -27.92
C GLU A 191 0.65 -4.06 -27.82
N ALA A 192 0.10 -2.97 -27.26
CA ALA A 192 0.83 -1.73 -27.07
C ALA A 192 2.08 -1.91 -26.17
N VAL A 193 1.94 -2.63 -25.06
CA VAL A 193 3.04 -2.93 -24.13
C VAL A 193 4.08 -3.84 -24.77
N LEU A 194 3.68 -4.94 -25.41
CA LEU A 194 4.62 -5.88 -26.04
C LEU A 194 5.34 -5.27 -27.24
N ARG A 195 4.64 -4.49 -28.06
CA ARG A 195 5.25 -3.74 -29.17
C ARG A 195 6.29 -2.75 -28.67
N HIS A 196 6.04 -2.11 -27.54
CA HIS A 196 7.02 -1.21 -26.93
C HIS A 196 8.18 -1.98 -26.27
N LEU A 197 7.90 -3.12 -25.63
CA LEU A 197 8.92 -3.99 -25.06
C LEU A 197 9.92 -4.45 -26.11
N ALA A 198 9.45 -4.84 -27.30
CA ALA A 198 10.31 -5.24 -28.41
C ALA A 198 11.34 -4.16 -28.80
N LYS A 199 11.00 -2.86 -28.66
CA LYS A 199 11.91 -1.74 -28.98
C LYS A 199 13.15 -1.68 -28.09
N PHE A 200 13.10 -2.23 -26.88
CA PHE A 200 14.28 -2.35 -26.03
C PHE A 200 15.31 -3.35 -26.57
N PHE A 201 14.91 -4.20 -27.53
CA PHE A 201 15.71 -5.27 -28.07
C PHE A 201 15.78 -5.19 -29.61
N PRO A 202 16.60 -4.25 -30.16
CA PRO A 202 16.58 -3.91 -31.58
C PRO A 202 17.12 -5.00 -32.52
N HIS A 203 17.59 -6.13 -32.02
CA HIS A 203 17.89 -7.30 -32.85
C HIS A 203 16.60 -8.05 -33.17
N ASP A 204 16.35 -8.34 -34.46
CA ASP A 204 15.10 -8.95 -34.96
C ASP A 204 14.70 -10.22 -34.18
N SER A 205 15.67 -11.06 -33.83
CA SER A 205 15.44 -12.28 -33.05
C SER A 205 14.91 -12.00 -31.65
N ALA A 206 15.38 -10.94 -31.00
CA ALA A 206 14.99 -10.56 -29.65
C ALA A 206 13.64 -9.80 -29.63
N SER A 207 13.38 -8.99 -30.65
CA SER A 207 12.09 -8.32 -30.86
C SER A 207 10.94 -9.32 -31.06
N GLY A 208 11.15 -10.38 -31.85
CA GLY A 208 10.18 -11.45 -32.03
C GLY A 208 9.89 -12.21 -30.72
N LEU A 209 10.95 -12.54 -29.96
CA LEU A 209 10.82 -13.21 -28.66
C LEU A 209 10.09 -12.37 -27.62
N ALA A 210 10.26 -11.04 -27.63
CA ALA A 210 9.52 -10.15 -26.73
C ALA A 210 8.00 -10.20 -26.99
N ALA A 211 7.58 -10.34 -28.24
CA ALA A 211 6.17 -10.39 -28.63
C ALA A 211 5.51 -11.77 -28.39
N ASP A 212 6.29 -12.85 -28.46
CA ASP A 212 5.81 -14.24 -28.28
C ASP A 212 5.78 -14.65 -26.79
N CYS A 213 4.93 -13.97 -26.01
CA CYS A 213 4.75 -14.29 -24.59
C CYS A 213 3.71 -15.39 -24.36
N LEU A 214 3.96 -16.26 -23.36
CA LEU A 214 3.03 -17.30 -22.93
C LEU A 214 1.82 -16.72 -22.18
N HIS A 215 2.05 -15.73 -21.35
CA HIS A 215 1.01 -15.09 -20.56
C HIS A 215 1.35 -13.62 -20.29
N PHE A 216 0.31 -12.79 -20.28
CA PHE A 216 0.39 -11.36 -19.99
C PHE A 216 -0.67 -11.04 -18.92
N ALA A 217 -0.21 -10.60 -17.75
CA ALA A 217 -1.07 -10.12 -16.68
C ALA A 217 -0.87 -8.62 -16.49
N GLU A 218 -1.96 -7.90 -16.25
CA GLU A 218 -1.95 -6.45 -15.98
C GLU A 218 -2.66 -6.12 -14.68
N LYS A 219 -2.17 -5.09 -13.99
CA LYS A 219 -2.82 -4.49 -12.83
C LYS A 219 -2.70 -2.98 -12.90
N PHE A 220 -3.83 -2.32 -13.13
CA PHE A 220 -3.99 -0.88 -12.95
C PHE A 220 -4.42 -0.62 -11.52
N TRP A 221 -3.59 0.08 -10.74
CA TRP A 221 -3.87 0.28 -9.30
C TRP A 221 -4.91 1.35 -9.03
N ARG A 222 -5.13 2.26 -9.98
CA ARG A 222 -6.16 3.30 -9.89
C ARG A 222 -7.58 2.73 -9.72
N ALA A 223 -7.84 1.59 -10.36
CA ALA A 223 -9.14 0.93 -10.29
C ALA A 223 -9.43 0.27 -8.93
N GLU A 224 -8.46 0.18 -8.03
CA GLU A 224 -8.64 -0.48 -6.73
C GLU A 224 -9.45 0.41 -5.77
N PRO A 225 -10.67 0.04 -5.37
CA PRO A 225 -11.58 0.93 -4.64
C PRO A 225 -11.13 1.28 -3.22
N PHE A 226 -10.22 0.49 -2.63
CA PHE A 226 -9.67 0.66 -1.28
C PHE A 226 -8.20 1.10 -1.27
N ASN A 227 -7.64 1.41 -2.44
CA ASN A 227 -6.30 1.98 -2.56
C ASN A 227 -6.36 3.28 -3.38
N GLY A 228 -6.95 3.23 -4.57
CA GLY A 228 -7.19 4.39 -5.43
C GLY A 228 -5.98 4.80 -6.28
N GLY A 229 -4.81 4.20 -6.06
CA GLY A 229 -3.59 4.41 -6.84
C GLY A 229 -2.40 3.68 -6.25
N CYS A 230 -1.24 3.79 -6.91
CA CYS A 230 0.06 3.31 -6.45
C CYS A 230 1.17 4.13 -7.13
N PRO A 231 2.43 4.06 -6.66
CA PRO A 231 2.90 3.36 -5.46
C PRO A 231 2.51 4.07 -4.15
N SER A 232 2.26 5.37 -4.19
CA SER A 232 1.81 6.16 -3.04
C SER A 232 1.03 7.38 -3.51
N ASP A 233 0.37 8.04 -2.56
CA ASP A 233 -0.20 9.36 -2.79
C ASP A 233 0.92 10.41 -2.90
N VAL A 234 0.63 11.47 -3.66
CA VAL A 234 1.54 12.61 -3.86
C VAL A 234 0.82 13.87 -3.40
N ALA A 235 1.54 14.72 -2.65
CA ALA A 235 1.06 16.05 -2.30
C ALA A 235 1.31 17.03 -3.45
N PRO A 236 0.32 17.85 -3.86
CA PRO A 236 0.50 18.83 -4.93
C PRO A 236 1.50 19.92 -4.53
N CYS A 237 2.07 20.61 -5.53
CA CYS A 237 2.99 21.72 -5.29
C CYS A 237 2.38 22.80 -4.38
N GLY A 238 3.17 23.32 -3.44
CA GLY A 238 2.72 24.38 -2.53
C GLY A 238 2.11 23.88 -1.21
N PHE A 239 2.05 22.57 -0.99
CA PHE A 239 1.55 21.98 0.27
C PHE A 239 2.39 22.29 1.53
N GLY A 240 3.41 23.15 1.45
CA GLY A 240 4.19 23.62 2.58
C GLY A 240 5.01 22.51 3.26
N ARG A 241 5.29 22.65 4.56
CA ARG A 241 6.03 21.68 5.39
C ARG A 241 5.27 20.38 5.68
N PHE A 242 4.16 20.11 5.00
CA PHE A 242 3.38 18.88 5.19
C PHE A 242 4.14 17.69 4.60
N HIS A 243 5.14 17.19 5.34
CA HIS A 243 5.53 15.80 5.20
C HIS A 243 4.43 14.96 5.86
N LEU A 244 3.90 13.95 5.17
CA LEU A 244 2.83 13.09 5.73
C LEU A 244 3.25 12.45 7.06
N ALA A 245 4.55 12.28 7.32
CA ALA A 245 5.08 11.84 8.60
C ALA A 245 4.83 12.82 9.77
N ASP A 246 4.70 14.12 9.49
CA ASP A 246 4.39 15.15 10.49
C ASP A 246 2.89 15.16 10.86
N LEU A 247 2.03 14.54 10.04
CA LEU A 247 0.60 14.36 10.36
C LEU A 247 0.44 13.56 11.65
N ALA A 248 1.22 12.50 11.84
CA ALA A 248 1.10 11.66 13.03
C ALA A 248 1.36 12.44 14.33
N ALA A 249 2.24 13.45 14.30
CA ALA A 249 2.48 14.32 15.44
C ALA A 249 1.36 15.37 15.59
N ALA A 250 0.91 15.96 14.48
CA ALA A 250 -0.17 16.94 14.47
C ALA A 250 -1.53 16.36 14.92
N THR A 251 -1.71 15.04 14.83
CA THR A 251 -2.96 14.35 15.18
C THR A 251 -2.87 13.54 16.48
N ALA A 252 -1.76 13.63 17.22
CA ALA A 252 -1.53 12.80 18.40
C ALA A 252 -2.56 13.03 19.54
N GLY A 253 -3.26 14.17 19.53
CA GLY A 253 -4.29 14.51 20.50
C GLY A 253 -5.72 14.10 20.12
N LEU A 254 -5.96 13.62 18.88
CA LEU A 254 -7.32 13.35 18.41
C LEU A 254 -8.06 12.35 19.29
N CYS A 255 -9.24 12.76 19.77
CA CYS A 255 -10.09 11.99 20.67
C CYS A 255 -9.33 11.57 21.95
N ASP A 256 -8.66 12.52 22.61
CA ASP A 256 -7.79 12.25 23.76
C ASP A 256 -6.67 11.24 23.41
N GLY A 257 -6.14 11.32 22.18
CA GLY A 257 -5.11 10.40 21.68
C GLY A 257 -5.57 8.94 21.51
N ARG A 258 -6.88 8.71 21.34
CA ARG A 258 -7.46 7.38 21.12
C ARG A 258 -7.69 7.07 19.66
N LEU A 259 -7.54 8.04 18.77
CA LEU A 259 -7.53 7.83 17.32
C LEU A 259 -6.10 8.00 16.80
N LEU A 260 -5.47 6.87 16.49
CA LEU A 260 -4.11 6.81 15.97
C LEU A 260 -4.10 6.48 14.48
N PHE A 261 -2.97 6.75 13.84
CA PHE A 261 -2.78 6.53 12.40
C PHE A 261 -1.51 5.72 12.12
N ALA A 262 -1.62 4.84 11.13
CA ALA A 262 -0.54 4.03 10.60
C ALA A 262 -0.68 3.92 9.07
N GLY A 263 0.28 3.31 8.41
CA GLY A 263 0.37 3.28 6.95
C GLY A 263 1.71 3.83 6.50
N THR A 264 2.18 3.42 5.32
CA THR A 264 3.54 3.75 4.89
C THR A 264 3.78 5.26 4.77
N GLU A 265 2.72 6.02 4.54
CA GLU A 265 2.70 7.48 4.49
C GLU A 265 2.93 8.14 5.85
N PHE A 266 2.64 7.44 6.95
CA PHE A 266 2.88 7.87 8.34
C PHE A 266 4.22 7.39 8.90
N ALA A 267 5.07 6.78 8.07
CA ALA A 267 6.39 6.31 8.43
C ALA A 267 7.39 7.46 8.54
N ARG A 268 8.42 7.31 9.37
CA ARG A 268 9.54 8.29 9.46
C ARG A 268 10.66 7.98 8.47
N ARG A 269 10.70 6.74 7.97
CA ARG A 269 11.71 6.23 7.04
C ARG A 269 11.03 5.28 6.07
N TRP A 270 11.55 5.21 4.85
CA TRP A 270 11.02 4.31 3.81
C TRP A 270 9.53 4.56 3.51
N VAL A 271 9.12 5.84 3.51
CA VAL A 271 7.77 6.28 3.16
C VAL A 271 7.43 5.81 1.75
N GLY A 272 6.26 5.18 1.58
CA GLY A 272 5.83 4.57 0.32
C GLY A 272 6.28 3.11 0.12
N TYR A 273 7.05 2.53 1.04
CA TYR A 273 7.52 1.14 0.97
C TYR A 273 6.89 0.25 2.04
N MET A 274 6.97 -1.07 1.85
CA MET A 274 6.53 -2.05 2.85
C MET A 274 7.23 -1.87 4.21
N GLU A 275 8.50 -1.48 4.22
CA GLU A 275 9.25 -1.21 5.45
C GLU A 275 8.65 -0.04 6.25
N GLY A 276 8.22 1.03 5.57
CA GLY A 276 7.50 2.13 6.21
C GLY A 276 6.14 1.71 6.77
N ALA A 277 5.42 0.82 6.10
CA ALA A 277 4.18 0.26 6.61
C ALA A 277 4.39 -0.54 7.91
N ILE A 278 5.47 -1.34 7.98
CA ILE A 278 5.83 -2.10 9.18
C ILE A 278 6.24 -1.16 10.32
N GLU A 279 7.13 -0.19 10.04
CA GLU A 279 7.59 0.78 11.04
C GLU A 279 6.44 1.58 11.66
N SER A 280 5.61 2.20 10.82
CA SER A 280 4.45 2.98 11.29
C SER A 280 3.43 2.13 12.05
N GLY A 281 3.18 0.91 11.62
CA GLY A 281 2.28 -0.03 12.29
C GLY A 281 2.76 -0.43 13.69
N GLU A 282 4.03 -0.81 13.83
CA GLU A 282 4.63 -1.14 15.13
C GLU A 282 4.62 0.07 16.08
N ARG A 283 4.93 1.26 15.55
CA ARG A 283 4.90 2.52 16.32
C ARG A 283 3.50 2.84 16.83
N ALA A 284 2.49 2.77 15.97
CA ALA A 284 1.10 3.03 16.34
C ALA A 284 0.57 2.00 17.35
N ALA A 285 0.91 0.72 17.18
CA ALA A 285 0.53 -0.34 18.12
C ALA A 285 1.18 -0.15 19.50
N THR A 286 2.45 0.28 19.55
CA THR A 286 3.14 0.58 20.82
C THR A 286 2.48 1.75 21.53
N ALA A 287 2.19 2.84 20.82
CA ALA A 287 1.49 4.00 21.39
C ALA A 287 0.08 3.63 21.90
N ALA A 288 -0.61 2.74 21.18
CA ALA A 288 -1.91 2.23 21.61
C ALA A 288 -1.82 1.43 22.91
N ALA A 289 -0.82 0.54 23.05
CA ALA A 289 -0.61 -0.24 24.26
C ALA A 289 -0.37 0.66 25.48
N THR A 290 0.56 1.62 25.36
CA THR A 290 0.85 2.59 26.44
C THR A 290 -0.39 3.36 26.87
N LYS A 291 -1.18 3.89 25.91
CA LYS A 291 -2.41 4.63 26.25
C LYS A 291 -3.47 3.76 26.95
N LEU A 292 -3.53 2.47 26.63
CA LEU A 292 -4.45 1.53 27.27
C LEU A 292 -4.01 1.14 28.68
N GLU A 293 -2.71 1.10 28.95
CA GLU A 293 -2.11 0.88 30.27
C GLU A 293 -2.31 2.09 31.18
N ASP A 294 -1.98 3.31 30.72
CA ASP A 294 -2.14 4.55 31.48
C ASP A 294 -3.60 4.82 31.92
N GLY A 295 -4.57 4.29 31.16
CA GLY A 295 -6.00 4.42 31.46
C GLY A 295 -6.57 3.34 32.38
N GLN A 296 -5.75 2.42 32.91
CA GLN A 296 -6.16 1.38 33.88
C GLN A 296 -5.74 1.72 35.33
N ASP A 297 -4.85 2.71 35.52
CA ASP A 297 -4.30 3.11 36.82
C ASP A 297 -5.00 4.31 37.48
N GLY A 298 -6.18 4.72 36.98
CA GLY A 298 -7.01 5.81 37.53
C GLY A 298 -8.47 5.43 37.67
#